data_AF-A0AAU8AFF2-F1
#
_entry.id   AF-A0AAU8AFF2-F1
#
_cell.length_a   1.000
_cell.length_b   1.000
_cell.length_c   1.000
_cell.angle_alpha   90.00
_cell.angle_beta   90.00
_cell.angle_gamma   90.00
#
_symmetry.space_group_name_H-M   'P 1'
#
loop_
_entity.id
_entity.type
_entity.pdbx_description
1 polymer ?
#
loop_
_entity_poly.entity_id
_entity_poly.type
_entity_poly.pdbx_seq_one_letter_code
_entity_poly.pdbx_strand_id
1 'polypeptide(L)'
;MHDQKQSPPVIGNLAAEAVGLGREIARAARRLDLGRAAHEPAIVARCLAQLGERRPFTPDLEVGLDAVAQVLGRELEREYLGQAWHSVLAGHDGDGPRYESAEVMTYTERGEELLQLQRAYERFRFLREEVLDHLSAQRVLMGMSRV
;
A
#
# COMPACT_ATOMS: atom_id res chain seq x y z
N MET A 1 11.77 29.78 12.24
CA MET A 1 11.46 28.56 11.47
C MET A 1 9.96 28.54 11.27
N HIS A 2 9.49 28.66 10.02
CA HIS A 2 8.05 28.74 9.73
C HIS A 2 7.39 27.39 9.99
N ASP A 3 6.47 27.39 10.95
CA ASP A 3 5.54 26.30 11.20
C ASP A 3 4.52 26.29 10.06
N GLN A 4 4.84 25.56 8.98
CA GLN A 4 3.87 25.30 7.92
C GLN A 4 2.77 24.44 8.52
N LYS A 5 1.67 25.09 8.94
CA LYS A 5 0.37 24.44 9.10
C LYS A 5 0.04 23.75 7.79
N GLN A 6 0.37 22.47 7.68
CA GLN A 6 -0.07 21.63 6.58
C GLN A 6 -1.60 21.70 6.59
N SER A 7 -2.16 22.36 5.58
CA SER A 7 -3.61 22.31 5.38
C SER A 7 -3.98 20.85 5.19
N PRO A 8 -5.06 20.36 5.82
CA PRO A 8 -5.46 18.97 5.66
C PRO A 8 -5.54 18.65 4.16
N PRO A 9 -4.96 17.52 3.72
CA PRO A 9 -4.91 17.20 2.31
C PRO A 9 -6.33 17.23 1.73
N VAL A 10 -6.51 17.98 0.65
CA VAL A 10 -7.79 18.05 -0.05
C VAL A 10 -8.14 16.62 -0.48
N ILE A 11 -9.32 16.13 -0.11
CA ILE A 11 -9.78 14.75 -0.39
C ILE A 11 -9.54 14.30 -1.83
N GLY A 12 -9.64 15.24 -2.80
CA GLY A 12 -9.33 14.99 -4.20
C GLY A 12 -7.87 14.58 -4.46
N ASN A 13 -6.91 15.11 -3.71
CA ASN A 13 -5.50 14.73 -3.80
C ASN A 13 -5.28 13.32 -3.24
N LEU A 14 -5.90 12.98 -2.10
CA LEU A 14 -5.83 11.62 -1.54
C LEU A 14 -6.44 10.59 -2.50
N ALA A 15 -7.59 10.92 -3.09
CA ALA A 15 -8.26 10.06 -4.07
C ALA A 15 -7.42 9.88 -5.34
N ALA A 16 -6.79 10.95 -5.83
CA ALA A 16 -5.89 10.89 -6.99
C ALA A 16 -4.64 10.04 -6.69
N GLU A 17 -4.05 10.18 -5.50
CA GLU A 17 -2.90 9.38 -5.05
C GLU A 17 -3.28 7.89 -4.94
N ALA A 18 -4.42 7.57 -4.32
CA ALA A 18 -4.92 6.19 -4.23
C ALA A 18 -5.19 5.57 -5.61
N VAL A 19 -5.77 6.33 -6.56
CA VAL A 19 -5.95 5.88 -7.95
C VAL A 19 -4.60 5.67 -8.65
N GLY A 20 -3.63 6.55 -8.42
CA GLY A 20 -2.27 6.42 -8.95
C GLY A 20 -1.60 5.13 -8.48
N LEU A 21 -1.54 4.93 -7.17
CA LEU A 21 -0.96 3.75 -6.54
C LEU A 21 -1.66 2.46 -6.97
N GLY A 22 -3.00 2.44 -7.04
CA GLY A 22 -3.75 1.27 -7.51
C GLY A 22 -3.30 0.81 -8.91
N ARG A 23 -3.04 1.75 -9.82
CA ARG A 23 -2.53 1.42 -11.16
C ARG A 23 -1.10 0.91 -11.15
N GLU A 24 -0.25 1.48 -10.30
CA GLU A 24 1.14 1.05 -10.15
C GLU A 24 1.20 -0.38 -9.58
N ILE A 25 0.40 -0.66 -8.55
CA ILE A 25 0.22 -2.00 -7.98
C ILE A 25 -0.22 -2.98 -9.06
N ALA A 26 -1.25 -2.66 -9.85
CA ALA A 26 -1.75 -3.53 -10.91
C ALA A 26 -0.68 -3.86 -11.98
N ARG A 27 0.18 -2.88 -12.31
CA ARG A 27 1.29 -3.07 -13.26
C ARG A 27 2.41 -3.91 -12.66
N ALA A 28 2.82 -3.61 -11.44
CA ALA A 28 3.87 -4.33 -10.73
C ALA A 28 3.46 -5.78 -10.48
N ALA A 29 2.23 -6.01 -10.02
CA ALA A 29 1.67 -7.34 -9.82
C ALA A 29 1.68 -8.17 -11.12
N ARG A 30 1.35 -7.57 -12.26
CA ARG A 30 1.44 -8.24 -13.57
C ARG A 30 2.88 -8.58 -13.94
N ARG A 31 3.82 -7.66 -13.72
CA ARG A 31 5.24 -7.87 -14.01
C ARG A 31 5.87 -8.97 -13.15
N LEU A 32 5.37 -9.14 -11.92
CA LEU A 32 5.83 -10.12 -10.95
C LEU A 32 5.06 -11.46 -11.00
N ASP A 33 4.15 -11.62 -11.97
CA ASP A 33 3.24 -12.77 -12.10
C ASP A 33 2.47 -13.08 -10.80
N LEU A 34 2.11 -12.03 -10.05
CA LEU A 34 1.47 -12.14 -8.74
C LEU A 34 0.12 -12.85 -8.85
N GLY A 35 -0.09 -13.86 -8.00
CA GLY A 35 -1.38 -14.54 -7.86
C GLY A 35 -1.67 -15.63 -8.89
N ARG A 36 -0.75 -15.91 -9.82
CA ARG A 36 -0.91 -17.02 -10.79
C ARG A 36 -1.07 -18.38 -10.11
N ALA A 37 -0.38 -18.58 -8.99
CA ALA A 37 -0.44 -19.80 -8.18
C ALA A 37 -1.28 -19.64 -6.90
N ALA A 38 -2.11 -18.58 -6.81
CA ALA A 38 -2.97 -18.37 -5.65
C ALA A 38 -4.06 -19.46 -5.55
N HIS A 39 -4.62 -19.64 -4.36
CA HIS A 39 -5.79 -20.49 -4.16
C HIS A 39 -7.01 -19.97 -4.95
N GLU A 40 -7.17 -18.65 -5.02
CA GLU A 40 -8.26 -17.96 -5.74
C GLU A 40 -7.71 -16.96 -6.77
N PRO A 41 -7.10 -17.44 -7.87
CA PRO A 41 -6.40 -16.57 -8.83
C PRO A 41 -7.35 -15.59 -9.53
N ALA A 42 -8.62 -15.97 -9.73
CA ALA A 42 -9.62 -15.13 -10.38
C ALA A 42 -10.01 -13.90 -9.52
N ILE A 43 -10.08 -14.04 -8.19
CA ILE A 43 -10.43 -12.93 -7.29
C ILE A 43 -9.30 -11.90 -7.27
N VAL A 44 -8.05 -12.37 -7.17
CA VAL A 44 -6.85 -11.52 -7.22
C VAL A 44 -6.76 -10.82 -8.57
N ALA A 45 -6.93 -11.55 -9.69
CA ALA A 45 -6.88 -10.97 -11.02
C ALA A 45 -7.96 -9.91 -11.24
N ARG A 46 -9.20 -10.17 -10.78
CA ARG A 46 -10.31 -9.20 -10.87
C ARG A 46 -10.02 -7.94 -10.07
N CYS A 47 -9.51 -8.08 -8.84
CA CYS A 47 -9.13 -6.94 -8.01
C CYS A 47 -8.06 -6.08 -8.68
N LEU A 48 -6.97 -6.70 -9.14
CA LEU A 48 -5.88 -5.99 -9.83
C LEU A 48 -6.36 -5.33 -11.14
N ALA A 49 -7.29 -5.95 -11.86
CA ALA A 49 -7.91 -5.34 -13.04
C ALA A 49 -8.69 -4.07 -12.67
N GLN A 50 -9.52 -4.11 -11.63
CA GLN A 50 -10.28 -2.95 -11.15
C GLN A 50 -9.36 -1.80 -10.70
N LEU A 51 -8.26 -2.12 -10.00
CA LEU A 51 -7.24 -1.13 -9.64
C LEU A 51 -6.60 -0.51 -10.89
N GLY A 52 -6.27 -1.31 -11.90
CA GLY A 52 -5.76 -0.85 -13.19
C GLY A 52 -6.74 0.05 -13.96
N GLU A 53 -8.05 -0.18 -13.79
CA GLU A 53 -9.15 0.58 -14.39
C GLU A 53 -9.52 1.86 -13.63
N ARG A 54 -8.74 2.26 -12.61
CA ARG A 54 -9.01 3.45 -11.77
C ARG A 54 -10.27 3.32 -10.93
N ARG A 55 -10.59 2.12 -10.47
CA ARG A 55 -11.77 1.83 -9.64
C ARG A 55 -11.40 1.37 -8.23
N PRO A 56 -10.61 2.14 -7.45
CA PRO A 56 -10.18 1.69 -6.12
C PRO A 56 -11.27 1.78 -5.05
N PHE A 57 -12.39 2.45 -5.31
CA PHE A 57 -13.45 2.70 -4.31
C PHE A 57 -14.73 1.88 -4.53
N THR A 58 -14.66 0.81 -5.34
CA THR A 58 -15.84 -0.05 -5.57
C THR A 58 -16.13 -0.91 -4.33
N PRO A 59 -17.41 -1.09 -3.92
CA PRO A 59 -17.77 -1.84 -2.72
C PRO A 59 -17.25 -3.29 -2.71
N ASP A 60 -17.21 -3.93 -3.87
CA ASP A 60 -16.84 -5.35 -4.01
C ASP A 60 -15.32 -5.60 -3.94
N LEU A 61 -14.52 -4.55 -3.69
CA LEU A 61 -13.07 -4.63 -3.78
C LEU A 61 -12.43 -5.27 -2.54
N GLU A 62 -13.06 -5.18 -1.35
CA GLU A 62 -12.40 -5.59 -0.09
C GLU A 62 -11.94 -7.04 -0.08
N VAL A 63 -12.82 -7.97 -0.49
CA VAL A 63 -12.46 -9.39 -0.55
C VAL A 63 -11.25 -9.60 -1.48
N GLY A 64 -11.20 -8.84 -2.58
CA GLY A 64 -10.07 -8.85 -3.50
C GLY A 64 -8.79 -8.28 -2.89
N LEU A 65 -8.90 -7.19 -2.12
CA LEU A 65 -7.77 -6.57 -1.43
C LEU A 65 -7.17 -7.51 -0.38
N ASP A 66 -8.00 -8.17 0.42
CA ASP A 66 -7.49 -9.13 1.40
C ASP A 66 -6.83 -10.34 0.72
N ALA A 67 -7.40 -10.82 -0.39
CA ALA A 67 -6.78 -11.88 -1.18
C ALA A 67 -5.42 -11.45 -1.77
N VAL A 68 -5.29 -10.23 -2.27
CA VAL A 68 -4.01 -9.68 -2.76
C VAL A 68 -2.98 -9.62 -1.63
N ALA A 69 -3.36 -9.16 -0.43
CA ALA A 69 -2.47 -9.10 0.73
C ALA A 69 -1.95 -10.49 1.12
N GLN A 70 -2.84 -11.49 1.17
CA GLN A 70 -2.47 -12.87 1.48
C GLN A 70 -1.55 -13.50 0.42
N VAL A 71 -1.75 -13.16 -0.85
CA VAL A 71 -0.86 -13.63 -1.91
C VAL A 71 0.51 -12.96 -1.81
N LEU A 72 0.56 -11.64 -1.59
CA LEU A 72 1.81 -10.92 -1.39
C LEU A 72 2.63 -11.50 -0.24
N GLY A 73 2.00 -11.72 0.92
CA GLY A 73 2.68 -12.30 2.08
C GLY A 73 3.27 -13.68 1.78
N ARG A 74 2.47 -14.59 1.18
CA ARG A 74 2.93 -15.94 0.83
C ARG A 74 4.03 -15.95 -0.23
N GLU A 75 3.95 -15.08 -1.23
CA GLU A 75 4.99 -14.96 -2.25
C GLU A 75 6.27 -14.41 -1.62
N LEU A 76 6.18 -13.42 -0.73
CA LEU A 76 7.34 -12.85 -0.05
C LEU A 76 8.03 -13.86 0.89
N GLU A 77 7.26 -14.67 1.62
CA GLU A 77 7.78 -15.76 2.45
C GLU A 77 8.60 -16.78 1.64
N ARG A 78 8.21 -17.05 0.40
CA ARG A 78 8.96 -17.96 -0.50
C ARG A 78 10.29 -17.39 -0.97
N GLU A 79 10.40 -16.07 -1.01
CA GLU A 79 11.60 -15.37 -1.46
C GLU A 79 12.57 -15.04 -0.29
N TYR A 80 12.23 -15.43 0.94
CA TYR A 80 13.04 -15.18 2.12
C TYR A 80 14.32 -16.03 2.12
N LEU A 81 15.47 -15.36 2.29
CA LEU A 81 16.79 -15.99 2.30
C LEU A 81 17.41 -16.13 3.69
N GLY A 82 16.82 -15.49 4.70
CA GLY A 82 17.36 -15.46 6.06
C GLY A 82 17.49 -14.04 6.60
N GLN A 83 18.15 -13.93 7.74
CA GLN A 83 18.41 -12.67 8.42
C GLN A 83 19.90 -12.34 8.36
N ALA A 84 20.21 -11.06 8.20
CA ALA A 84 21.57 -10.55 8.29
C ALA A 84 21.61 -9.22 9.04
N TRP A 85 22.68 -9.02 9.79
CA TRP A 85 22.94 -7.77 10.50
C TRP A 85 23.40 -6.72 9.51
N HIS A 86 22.66 -5.62 9.44
CA HIS A 86 22.98 -4.48 8.59
C HIS A 86 23.05 -3.21 9.44
N SER A 87 23.95 -2.30 9.06
CA SER A 87 23.95 -0.94 9.59
C SER A 87 22.82 -0.14 8.95
N VAL A 88 21.80 0.21 9.74
CA VAL A 88 20.65 1.00 9.32
C VAL A 88 20.73 2.40 9.90
N LEU A 89 20.32 3.39 9.12
CA LEU A 89 20.28 4.78 9.56
C LEU A 89 19.22 4.94 10.66
N ALA A 90 19.66 5.23 11.87
CA ALA A 90 18.81 5.39 13.06
C ALA A 90 18.40 6.87 13.28
N GLY A 91 19.12 7.81 12.69
CA GLY A 91 18.81 9.23 12.79
C GLY A 91 19.95 10.12 12.33
N HIS A 92 19.83 11.41 12.60
CA HIS A 92 20.92 12.37 12.48
C HIS A 92 21.10 13.07 13.82
N ASP A 93 22.34 13.22 14.26
CA ASP A 93 22.72 14.03 15.42
C ASP A 93 23.69 15.16 15.02
N GLY A 94 24.23 15.87 16.00
CA GLY A 94 25.14 16.99 15.77
C GLY A 94 26.44 16.61 15.05
N ASP A 95 26.80 15.32 15.04
CA ASP A 95 28.01 14.79 14.41
C ASP A 95 27.73 14.09 13.07
N GLY A 96 26.45 13.98 12.68
CA GLY A 96 26.03 13.50 11.36
C GLY A 96 25.04 12.33 11.42
N PRO A 97 24.96 11.52 10.35
CA PRO A 97 24.06 10.36 10.33
C PRO A 97 24.51 9.30 11.34
N ARG A 98 23.61 8.92 12.24
CA ARG A 98 23.81 7.86 13.22
C ARG A 98 23.29 6.54 12.66
N TYR A 99 24.12 5.49 12.72
CA TYR A 99 23.75 4.15 12.28
C TYR A 99 23.71 3.19 13.46
N GLU A 100 22.76 2.27 13.43
CA GLU A 100 22.63 1.19 14.40
C GLU A 100 22.64 -0.14 13.65
N SER A 101 23.21 -1.17 14.28
CA SER A 101 23.14 -2.54 13.75
C SER A 101 21.75 -3.08 14.03
N ALA A 102 21.03 -3.48 12.99
CA ALA A 102 19.76 -4.19 13.12
C ALA A 102 19.78 -5.46 12.29
N GLU A 103 19.03 -6.45 12.77
CA GLU A 103 18.74 -7.65 12.00
C GLU A 103 17.69 -7.33 10.94
N VAL A 104 18.05 -7.52 9.67
CA VAL A 104 17.18 -7.22 8.52
C VAL A 104 16.91 -8.51 7.75
N MET A 105 15.64 -8.71 7.42
CA MET A 105 15.19 -9.81 6.57
C MET A 105 15.80 -9.63 5.18
N THR A 106 16.44 -10.66 4.67
CA THR A 106 17.06 -10.67 3.34
C THR A 106 16.19 -11.49 2.40
N TYR A 107 15.98 -10.98 1.19
CA TYR A 107 15.17 -11.62 0.17
C TYR A 107 15.95 -11.80 -1.14
N THR A 108 15.43 -12.61 -2.06
CA THR A 108 15.89 -12.62 -3.46
C THR A 108 15.63 -11.25 -4.11
N GLU A 109 16.21 -11.01 -5.30
CA GLU A 109 15.90 -9.80 -6.10
C GLU A 109 14.39 -9.65 -6.34
N ARG A 110 13.71 -10.76 -6.69
CA ARG A 110 12.25 -10.78 -6.83
C ARG A 110 11.55 -10.46 -5.50
N GLY A 111 12.06 -10.98 -4.38
CA GLY A 111 11.51 -10.71 -3.06
C GLY A 111 11.64 -9.24 -2.64
N GLU A 112 12.74 -8.57 -2.98
CA GLU A 112 12.88 -7.12 -2.77
C GLU A 112 11.84 -6.32 -3.57
N GLU A 113 11.55 -6.73 -4.81
CA GLU A 113 10.49 -6.11 -5.60
C GLU A 113 9.08 -6.38 -5.02
N LEU A 114 8.84 -7.58 -4.49
CA LEU A 114 7.61 -7.91 -3.78
C LEU A 114 7.46 -7.10 -2.49
N LEU A 115 8.55 -6.84 -1.77
CA LEU A 115 8.57 -6.01 -0.58
C LEU A 115 8.23 -4.55 -0.92
N GLN A 116 8.77 -4.01 -2.02
CA GLN A 116 8.38 -2.69 -2.52
C GLN A 116 6.89 -2.64 -2.91
N LEU A 117 6.40 -3.68 -3.59
CA LEU A 117 4.98 -3.80 -3.94
C LEU A 117 4.10 -3.87 -2.68
N GLN A 118 4.51 -4.59 -1.65
CA GLN A 118 3.81 -4.66 -0.37
C GLN A 118 3.71 -3.28 0.30
N ARG A 119 4.81 -2.52 0.34
CA ARG A 119 4.79 -1.15 0.89
C ARG A 119 3.87 -0.22 0.12
N ALA A 120 3.91 -0.28 -1.22
CA ALA A 120 3.00 0.49 -2.06
C ALA A 120 1.54 0.07 -1.83
N TYR A 121 1.30 -1.22 -1.63
CA TYR A 121 -0.01 -1.79 -1.35
C TYR A 121 -0.58 -1.35 0.00
N GLU A 122 0.24 -1.34 1.06
CA GLU A 122 -0.13 -0.85 2.39
C GLU A 122 -0.45 0.65 2.35
N ARG A 123 0.38 1.45 1.67
CA ARG A 123 0.13 2.88 1.46
C ARG A 123 -1.17 3.12 0.70
N PHE A 124 -1.45 2.31 -0.33
CA PHE A 124 -2.70 2.36 -1.07
C PHE A 124 -3.92 2.09 -0.17
N ARG A 125 -3.88 1.03 0.65
CA ARG A 125 -4.99 0.71 1.57
C ARG A 125 -5.24 1.85 2.54
N PHE A 126 -4.18 2.39 3.14
CA PHE A 126 -4.27 3.53 4.04
C PHE A 126 -4.98 4.73 3.39
N LEU A 127 -4.51 5.17 2.22
CA LEU A 127 -5.11 6.31 1.51
C LEU A 127 -6.56 6.05 1.10
N ARG A 128 -6.87 4.81 0.73
CA ARG A 128 -8.22 4.43 0.35
C ARG A 128 -9.18 4.56 1.54
N GLU A 129 -8.81 4.04 2.70
CA GLU A 129 -9.61 4.16 3.93
C GLU A 129 -9.80 5.62 4.32
N GLU A 130 -8.73 6.42 4.31
CA GLU A 130 -8.81 7.86 4.59
C GLU A 130 -9.84 8.58 3.71
N VAL A 131 -9.89 8.25 2.41
CA VAL A 131 -10.90 8.82 1.49
C VAL A 131 -12.31 8.34 1.85
N LEU A 132 -12.50 7.06 2.14
CA LEU A 132 -13.81 6.51 2.49
C LEU A 132 -14.34 7.08 3.82
N ASP A 133 -13.46 7.29 4.80
CA ASP A 133 -13.79 7.94 6.07
C ASP A 133 -14.20 9.39 5.87
N HIS A 134 -13.47 10.14 5.04
CA HIS A 134 -13.85 11.52 4.71
C HIS A 134 -15.22 11.58 4.00
N LEU A 135 -15.49 10.67 3.06
CA LEU A 135 -16.79 10.59 2.39
C LEU A 135 -17.91 10.23 3.37
N SER A 136 -17.65 9.32 4.30
CA SER A 136 -18.61 8.91 5.33
C SER A 136 -18.92 10.06 6.28
N ALA A 137 -17.91 10.79 6.76
CA ALA A 137 -18.06 11.97 7.60
C ALA A 137 -18.89 13.06 6.88
N GLN A 138 -18.60 13.35 5.61
CA GLN A 138 -19.38 14.30 4.82
C GLN A 138 -20.86 13.91 4.71
N ARG A 139 -21.15 12.62 4.48
CA ARG A 139 -22.54 12.13 4.43
C ARG A 139 -23.28 12.34 5.75
N VAL A 140 -22.62 12.05 6.88
CA VAL A 140 -23.20 12.27 8.22
C VAL A 140 -23.53 13.74 8.44
N LEU A 141 -22.58 14.64 8.16
CA LEU A 141 -22.77 16.09 8.34
C LEU A 141 -23.90 16.66 7.45
N MET A 142 -23.97 16.22 6.19
CA MET A 142 -25.05 16.61 5.28
C MET A 142 -26.41 16.04 5.73
N GLY A 143 -26.43 14.83 6.30
CA GLY A 143 -27.63 14.23 6.88
C GLY A 143 -28.13 14.99 8.11
N MET A 144 -27.22 15.48 8.96
CA MET A 144 -27.55 16.29 10.14
C MET A 144 -28.06 17.68 9.77
N SER A 145 -27.59 18.26 8.66
CA SER A 145 -28.02 19.59 8.19
C SER A 145 -29.41 19.60 7.53
N ARG A 146 -30.03 18.43 7.36
CA ARG A 146 -31.40 18.26 6.82
C ARG A 146 -32.45 17.98 7.90
N VAL A 147 -32.06 18.03 9.17
CA VAL A 147 -32.92 17.96 10.36
C VAL A 147 -33.06 19.36 10.94
#